data_AF-A0A399SI71-F1
#
_entry.id   AF-A0A399SI71-F1
#
_cell.length_a   1.000
_cell.length_b   1.000
_cell.length_c   1.000
_cell.angle_alpha   90.00
_cell.angle_beta   90.00
_cell.angle_gamma   90.00
#
_symmetry.space_group_name_H-M   'P 1'
#
loop_
_entity.id
_entity.type
_entity.pdbx_description
1 polymer ?
#
loop_
_entity_poly.entity_id
_entity_poly.type
_entity_poly.pdbx_seq_one_letter_code
_entity_poly.pdbx_strand_id
1 'polypeptide(L)'
;MASNVLNQRPAAPKTNSVRVKPEAEESQKPKKRGFSLFALVEKYANVDALFEEGVPLKYMPRVLFLTGVTLFYIGNTHFAEKTIRRIDKVKVEVEDLRADYSTLKSDYMEASKQSEVARNVAPLGLEESSSPPYQVIVPADEY
;
A
#
# COMPACT_ATOMS: atom_id res chain seq x y z
N MET A 1 -55.07 24.94 -41.01
CA MET A 1 -56.25 24.03 -41.10
C MET A 1 -55.79 22.63 -40.69
N ALA A 2 -56.64 21.95 -39.93
CA ALA A 2 -56.58 20.54 -39.49
C ALA A 2 -56.26 19.56 -40.65
N SER A 3 -55.87 18.30 -40.49
CA SER A 3 -55.90 17.33 -39.38
C SER A 3 -55.14 16.07 -39.81
N ASN A 4 -54.52 15.40 -38.82
CA ASN A 4 -54.12 13.99 -38.86
C ASN A 4 -55.22 13.07 -39.41
N VAL A 5 -54.81 11.99 -40.09
CA VAL A 5 -55.38 10.65 -39.86
C VAL A 5 -54.36 9.54 -40.16
N LEU A 6 -53.92 8.89 -39.08
CA LEU A 6 -53.85 7.43 -38.90
C LEU A 6 -52.80 6.64 -39.70
N ASN A 7 -51.77 6.09 -39.04
CA ASN A 7 -51.77 4.70 -38.50
C ASN A 7 -50.98 3.78 -39.47
N GLN A 8 -49.86 3.11 -39.16
CA GLN A 8 -49.56 2.25 -38.01
C GLN A 8 -48.06 2.16 -37.73
N ARG A 9 -47.77 1.66 -36.52
CA ARG A 9 -46.51 1.59 -35.77
C ARG A 9 -45.47 0.57 -36.32
N PRO A 10 -44.20 0.69 -35.88
CA PRO A 10 -43.05 -0.06 -36.39
C PRO A 10 -43.04 -1.56 -36.11
N ALA A 11 -42.39 -2.31 -37.00
CA ALA A 11 -42.10 -3.73 -36.91
C ALA A 11 -41.39 -4.08 -35.59
N ALA A 12 -41.91 -5.09 -34.89
CA ALA A 12 -41.38 -5.58 -33.63
C ALA A 12 -39.94 -6.13 -33.78
N PRO A 13 -39.04 -5.88 -32.82
CA PRO A 13 -37.71 -6.46 -32.81
C PRO A 13 -37.78 -7.96 -32.52
N LYS A 14 -36.98 -8.74 -33.27
CA LYS A 14 -36.84 -10.18 -33.15
C LYS A 14 -36.51 -10.55 -31.70
N THR A 15 -37.32 -11.45 -31.17
CA THR A 15 -37.21 -11.96 -29.81
C THR A 15 -35.91 -12.77 -29.69
N ASN A 16 -35.14 -12.51 -28.63
CA ASN A 16 -34.02 -13.36 -28.26
C ASN A 16 -34.60 -14.60 -27.55
N SER A 17 -34.26 -15.77 -28.09
CA SER A 17 -34.58 -17.07 -27.50
C SER A 17 -34.16 -17.13 -26.04
N VAL A 18 -35.07 -17.64 -25.21
CA VAL A 18 -34.87 -17.98 -23.80
C VAL A 18 -33.53 -18.70 -23.62
N ARG A 19 -32.60 -18.08 -22.89
CA ARG A 19 -31.42 -18.77 -22.37
C ARG A 19 -31.93 -19.81 -21.38
N VAL A 20 -31.89 -21.08 -21.76
CA VAL A 20 -32.07 -22.20 -20.84
C VAL A 20 -31.04 -22.01 -19.73
N LYS A 21 -31.53 -21.67 -18.54
CA LYS A 21 -30.78 -21.68 -17.30
C LYS A 21 -30.75 -23.16 -16.89
N PRO A 22 -29.58 -23.83 -16.86
CA PRO A 22 -29.54 -25.14 -16.22
C PRO A 22 -29.81 -24.93 -14.73
N GLU A 23 -30.89 -25.57 -14.27
CA GLU A 23 -31.21 -25.82 -12.87
C GLU A 23 -30.10 -26.66 -12.22
N ALA A 24 -30.08 -26.60 -10.90
CA ALA A 24 -29.03 -27.05 -10.03
C ALA A 24 -28.68 -28.54 -10.16
N GLU A 25 -27.39 -28.82 -10.36
CA GLU A 25 -26.75 -30.01 -9.81
C GLU A 25 -25.93 -29.58 -8.59
N GLU A 26 -26.45 -29.83 -7.39
CA GLU A 26 -25.66 -29.85 -6.16
C GLU A 26 -24.68 -31.02 -6.19
N SER A 27 -23.55 -30.85 -6.88
CA SER A 27 -22.38 -31.72 -6.65
C SER A 27 -21.47 -31.04 -5.63
N GLN A 28 -21.53 -31.53 -4.39
CA GLN A 28 -20.57 -31.18 -3.35
C GLN A 28 -19.17 -31.61 -3.81
N LYS A 29 -18.40 -30.68 -4.38
CA LYS A 29 -16.97 -30.90 -4.61
C LYS A 29 -16.30 -31.08 -3.24
N PRO A 30 -15.55 -32.17 -2.97
CA PRO A 30 -14.81 -32.28 -1.72
C PRO A 30 -13.77 -31.16 -1.72
N LYS A 31 -13.96 -30.16 -0.86
CA LYS A 31 -12.96 -29.10 -0.65
C LYS A 31 -11.66 -29.81 -0.30
N LYS A 32 -10.62 -29.61 -1.13
CA LYS A 32 -9.28 -30.14 -0.87
C LYS A 32 -8.88 -29.70 0.53
N ARG A 33 -8.84 -30.66 1.47
CA ARG A 33 -8.35 -30.46 2.83
C ARG A 33 -6.88 -30.08 2.72
N GLY A 34 -6.60 -28.78 2.75
CA GLY A 34 -5.26 -28.27 3.05
C GLY A 34 -4.77 -28.89 4.35
N PHE A 35 -3.46 -29.08 4.47
CA PHE A 35 -2.76 -29.73 5.58
C PHE A 35 -3.53 -29.60 6.90
N SER A 36 -4.27 -30.66 7.25
CA SER A 36 -5.21 -30.61 8.36
C SER A 36 -4.42 -30.81 9.65
N LEU A 37 -3.86 -29.72 10.16
CA LEU A 37 -3.08 -29.69 11.40
C LEU A 37 -3.83 -30.36 12.55
N PHE A 38 -5.16 -30.22 12.59
CA PHE A 38 -6.04 -30.93 13.51
C PHE A 38 -5.99 -32.46 13.34
N ALA A 39 -6.03 -32.97 12.11
CA ALA A 39 -5.99 -34.40 11.84
C ALA A 39 -4.63 -35.03 12.18
N LEU A 40 -3.53 -34.27 12.08
CA LEU A 40 -2.22 -34.73 12.52
C LEU A 40 -2.12 -34.77 14.05
N VAL A 41 -2.65 -33.76 14.74
CA VAL A 41 -2.72 -33.78 16.20
C VAL A 41 -3.60 -34.94 16.68
N GLU A 42 -4.76 -35.15 16.08
CA GLU A 42 -5.67 -36.26 16.39
C GLU A 42 -4.98 -37.63 16.24
N LYS A 43 -4.25 -37.82 15.14
CA LYS A 43 -3.52 -39.06 14.84
C LYS A 43 -2.39 -39.37 15.82
N TYR A 44 -1.70 -38.36 16.34
CA TYR A 44 -0.55 -38.56 17.23
C TYR A 44 -0.89 -38.46 18.72
N ALA A 45 -1.93 -37.71 19.09
CA ALA A 45 -2.20 -37.37 20.47
C ALA A 45 -3.30 -38.21 21.13
N ASN A 46 -3.99 -39.12 20.41
CA ASN A 46 -5.13 -39.92 20.94
C ASN A 46 -6.03 -39.08 21.86
N VAL A 47 -6.43 -37.90 21.38
CA VAL A 47 -7.18 -36.91 22.15
C VAL A 47 -8.45 -37.52 22.72
N ASP A 48 -9.16 -38.38 21.97
CA ASP A 48 -10.38 -39.04 22.42
C ASP A 48 -10.16 -39.89 23.68
N ALA A 49 -9.09 -40.69 23.73
CA ALA A 49 -8.75 -41.49 24.90
C ALA A 49 -8.38 -40.61 26.12
N LEU A 50 -7.69 -39.49 25.89
CA LEU A 50 -7.34 -38.53 26.95
C LEU A 50 -8.56 -37.76 27.48
N PHE A 51 -9.61 -37.58 26.67
CA PHE A 51 -10.86 -36.93 27.08
C PHE A 51 -11.83 -37.89 27.76
N GLU A 52 -11.89 -39.16 27.36
CA GLU A 52 -12.71 -40.18 28.02
C GLU A 52 -12.18 -40.58 29.40
N GLU A 53 -10.86 -40.71 29.55
CA GLU A 53 -10.21 -41.11 30.81
C GLU A 53 -9.99 -39.93 31.78
N GLY A 54 -10.27 -38.70 31.31
CA GLY A 54 -10.08 -37.45 32.04
C GLY A 54 -8.62 -36.95 31.96
N VAL A 55 -8.44 -35.69 31.55
CA VAL A 55 -7.11 -35.10 31.37
C VAL A 55 -6.32 -35.14 32.68
N PRO A 56 -5.15 -35.80 32.74
CA PRO A 56 -4.38 -35.86 33.97
C PRO A 56 -3.95 -34.46 34.42
N LEU A 57 -4.30 -34.09 35.65
CA LEU A 57 -4.01 -32.76 36.25
C LEU A 57 -2.52 -32.36 36.17
N LYS A 58 -1.62 -33.35 36.05
CA LYS A 58 -0.17 -33.16 35.89
C LYS A 58 0.22 -32.43 34.60
N TYR A 59 -0.56 -32.57 33.52
CA TYR A 59 -0.25 -31.95 32.22
C TYR A 59 -0.95 -30.60 32.00
N MET A 60 -1.98 -30.31 32.79
CA MET A 60 -2.75 -29.05 32.74
C MET A 60 -1.87 -27.77 32.72
N PRO A 61 -0.87 -27.58 33.60
CA PRO A 61 -0.05 -26.36 33.58
C PRO A 61 0.81 -26.23 32.31
N ARG A 62 1.24 -27.35 31.72
CA ARG A 62 2.05 -27.35 30.49
C ARG A 62 1.22 -26.98 29.26
N VAL A 63 -0.01 -27.51 29.18
CA VAL A 63 -0.95 -27.18 28.10
C VAL A 63 -1.37 -25.71 28.19
N LEU A 64 -1.69 -25.22 29.38
CA LEU A 64 -1.99 -23.79 29.58
C LEU A 64 -0.84 -22.88 29.16
N PHE A 65 0.40 -23.26 29.46
CA PHE A 65 1.58 -22.52 29.01
C PHE A 65 1.67 -22.46 27.48
N LEU A 66 1.53 -23.60 26.78
CA LEU A 66 1.55 -23.64 25.32
C LEU A 66 0.41 -22.84 24.69
N THR A 67 -0.79 -22.92 25.26
CA THR A 67 -1.94 -22.12 24.83
C THR A 67 -1.63 -20.63 25.01
N GLY A 68 -1.04 -20.23 26.14
CA GLY A 68 -0.60 -18.86 26.39
C GLY A 68 0.39 -18.34 25.35
N VAL A 69 1.41 -19.14 25.02
CA VAL A 69 2.39 -18.80 23.96
C VAL A 69 1.71 -18.69 22.60
N THR A 70 0.77 -19.58 22.29
CA THR A 70 0.02 -19.56 21.02
C THR A 70 -0.83 -18.29 20.90
N LEU A 71 -1.56 -17.92 21.95
CA LEU A 71 -2.33 -16.68 21.98
C LEU A 71 -1.42 -15.45 21.86
N PHE A 72 -0.29 -15.45 22.56
CA PHE A 72 0.70 -14.39 22.44
C PHE A 72 1.22 -14.26 21.01
N TYR A 73 1.50 -15.37 20.33
CA TYR A 73 1.96 -15.38 18.94
C TYR A 73 0.92 -14.81 17.97
N ILE A 74 -0.35 -15.24 18.09
CA ILE A 74 -1.45 -14.72 17.26
C ILE A 74 -1.62 -13.22 17.51
N GLY A 75 -1.58 -12.80 18.78
CA GLY A 75 -1.64 -11.38 19.15
C GLY A 75 -0.51 -10.58 18.51
N ASN A 76 0.73 -11.03 18.65
CA ASN A 76 1.92 -10.36 18.11
C ASN A 76 1.85 -10.24 16.57
N THR A 77 1.39 -11.29 15.90
CA THR A 77 1.19 -11.31 14.45
C THR A 77 0.19 -10.23 13.99
N HIS A 78 -0.92 -10.05 14.71
CA HIS A 78 -1.89 -9.02 14.39
C HIS A 78 -1.33 -7.60 14.57
N PHE A 79 -0.46 -7.38 15.57
CA PHE A 79 0.25 -6.11 15.72
C PHE A 79 1.27 -5.88 14.61
N ALA A 80 2.02 -6.92 14.21
CA ALA A 80 2.99 -6.83 13.12
C ALA A 80 2.31 -6.41 11.81
N GLU A 81 1.15 -6.97 11.48
CA GLU A 81 0.42 -6.64 10.25
C GLU A 81 -0.03 -5.17 10.22
N LYS A 82 -0.51 -4.63 11.35
CA LYS A 82 -0.85 -3.20 11.46
C LYS A 82 0.37 -2.30 11.29
N THR A 83 1.49 -2.70 11.87
CA THR A 83 2.76 -1.96 11.77
C THR A 83 3.28 -1.95 10.34
N ILE A 84 3.27 -3.09 9.64
CA ILE A 84 3.68 -3.20 8.23
C ILE A 84 2.86 -2.25 7.36
N ARG A 85 1.52 -2.28 7.48
CA ARG A 85 0.65 -1.35 6.75
C ARG A 85 0.95 0.12 7.03
N ARG A 86 1.36 0.46 8.26
CA ARG A 86 1.75 1.83 8.61
C ARG A 86 3.09 2.20 7.97
N ILE A 87 4.07 1.28 8.00
CA ILE A 87 5.37 1.47 7.35
C ILE A 87 5.19 1.74 5.86
N ASP A 88 4.36 0.94 5.18
CA ASP A 88 4.13 1.11 3.74
C ASP A 88 3.54 2.48 3.40
N LYS A 89 2.57 2.97 4.20
CA LYS A 89 1.99 4.31 4.01
C LYS A 89 3.03 5.42 4.21
N VAL A 90 3.76 5.38 5.32
CA VAL A 90 4.78 6.38 5.64
C VAL A 90 5.90 6.37 4.60
N LYS A 91 6.24 5.19 4.06
CA LYS A 91 7.25 5.07 3.01
C LYS A 91 6.82 5.81 1.73
N VAL A 92 5.57 5.65 1.31
CA VAL A 92 5.02 6.39 0.16
C VAL A 92 5.06 7.90 0.41
N GLU A 93 4.62 8.35 1.59
CA GLU A 93 4.66 9.77 1.96
C GLU A 93 6.09 10.36 1.91
N VAL A 94 7.09 9.59 2.36
CA VAL A 94 8.50 10.01 2.32
C VAL A 94 9.04 10.03 0.88
N GLU A 95 8.65 9.08 0.04
CA GLU A 95 9.04 9.05 -1.37
C GLU A 95 8.44 10.25 -2.14
N ASP A 96 7.17 10.58 -1.89
CA ASP A 96 6.51 11.75 -2.48
C ASP A 96 7.20 13.05 -2.04
N LEU A 97 7.45 13.21 -0.73
CA LEU A 97 8.11 14.40 -0.20
C LEU A 97 9.56 14.55 -0.74
N ARG A 98 10.24 13.42 -0.96
CA ARG A 98 11.57 13.42 -1.57
C ARG A 98 11.53 13.85 -3.04
N ALA A 99 10.51 13.46 -3.78
CA ALA A 99 10.33 13.89 -5.16
C ALA A 99 10.09 15.41 -5.22
N ASP A 100 9.22 15.95 -4.36
CA ASP A 100 8.95 17.39 -4.26
C ASP A 100 10.21 18.17 -3.92
N TYR A 101 10.98 17.72 -2.92
CA TYR A 101 12.25 18.34 -2.57
C TYR A 101 13.23 18.34 -3.74
N SER A 102 13.34 17.23 -4.48
CA SER A 102 14.25 17.13 -5.62
C SER A 102 13.87 18.11 -6.74
N THR A 103 12.59 18.26 -7.01
CA THR A 103 12.07 19.22 -7.99
C THR A 103 12.36 20.64 -7.54
N LEU A 104 11.95 21.00 -6.32
CA LEU A 104 12.15 22.34 -5.77
C LEU A 104 13.63 22.72 -5.71
N LYS A 105 14.50 21.77 -5.36
CA LYS A 105 15.94 21.98 -5.37
C LYS A 105 16.45 22.27 -6.78
N SER A 106 15.95 21.56 -7.78
CA SER A 106 16.37 21.78 -9.18
C SER A 106 15.95 23.16 -9.67
N ASP A 107 14.72 23.58 -9.38
CA ASP A 107 14.22 24.92 -9.69
C ASP A 107 15.03 26.01 -8.99
N TYR A 108 15.34 25.81 -7.69
CA TYR A 108 16.19 26.72 -6.93
C TYR A 108 17.59 26.82 -7.54
N MET A 109 18.21 25.69 -7.90
CA MET A 109 19.52 25.68 -8.54
C MET A 109 19.51 26.38 -9.89
N GLU A 110 18.43 26.24 -10.66
CA GLU A 110 18.25 26.94 -11.93
C GLU A 110 18.13 28.45 -11.73
N ALA A 111 17.27 28.89 -10.81
CA ALA A 111 17.13 30.30 -10.45
C ALA A 111 18.43 30.90 -9.87
N SER A 112 19.26 30.07 -9.22
CA SER A 112 20.55 30.47 -8.66
C SER A 112 21.70 30.48 -9.68
N LYS A 113 21.48 30.05 -10.93
CA LYS A 113 22.51 30.12 -11.97
C LYS A 113 22.86 31.58 -12.23
N GLN A 114 24.16 31.86 -12.34
CA GLN A 114 24.68 33.21 -12.60
C GLN A 114 24.04 33.86 -13.84
N SER A 115 23.81 33.09 -14.91
CA SER A 115 23.14 33.55 -16.12
C SER A 115 21.66 33.93 -15.93
N GLU A 116 20.91 33.17 -15.12
CA GLU A 116 19.50 33.48 -14.82
C GLU A 116 19.41 34.68 -13.87
N VAL A 117 20.30 34.75 -12.87
CA VAL A 117 20.40 35.90 -11.97
C VAL A 117 20.73 37.16 -12.77
N ALA A 118 21.76 37.12 -13.63
CA ALA A 118 22.14 38.23 -14.52
C ALA A 118 20.98 38.68 -15.41
N ARG A 119 20.22 37.74 -15.99
CA ARG A 119 19.03 38.06 -16.80
C ARG A 119 17.94 38.74 -15.98
N ASN A 120 17.72 38.30 -14.73
CA ASN A 120 16.71 38.87 -13.84
C ASN A 120 17.09 40.27 -13.32
N VAL A 121 18.38 40.56 -13.16
CA VAL A 121 18.87 41.88 -12.71
C VAL A 121 19.24 42.84 -13.85
N ALA A 122 19.24 42.39 -15.10
CA ALA A 122 19.43 43.23 -16.29
C ALA A 122 18.55 44.49 -16.34
N PRO A 123 17.24 44.47 -16.00
CA PRO A 123 16.42 45.69 -15.94
C PRO A 123 16.84 46.67 -14.85
N LEU A 124 17.64 46.24 -13.86
CA LEU A 124 18.23 47.09 -12.83
C LEU A 124 19.57 47.70 -13.26
N GLY A 125 20.07 47.37 -14.47
CA GLY A 125 21.33 47.89 -15.01
C GLY A 125 22.59 47.30 -14.35
N LEU A 126 22.47 46.16 -13.68
CA LEU A 126 23.60 45.48 -13.03
C LEU A 126 24.29 44.53 -14.02
N GLU A 127 25.61 44.61 -14.10
CA GLU A 127 26.45 43.78 -14.99
C GLU A 127 27.30 42.78 -14.20
N GLU A 128 27.64 41.67 -14.84
CA GLU A 128 28.42 40.60 -14.24
C GLU A 128 29.92 40.97 -14.16
N SER A 129 30.52 40.79 -12.99
CA SER A 129 31.95 41.09 -12.78
C SER A 129 32.83 40.02 -13.43
N SER A 130 33.29 40.29 -14.65
CA SER A 130 34.15 39.37 -15.42
C SER A 130 35.62 39.35 -14.94
N SER A 131 36.05 40.37 -14.21
CA SER A 131 37.39 40.45 -13.62
C SER A 131 37.38 40.05 -12.14
N PRO A 132 38.37 39.26 -11.67
CA PRO A 132 38.53 38.97 -10.25
C PRO A 132 38.80 40.25 -9.45
N PRO A 133 38.32 40.34 -8.19
CA PRO A 133 38.54 41.51 -7.35
C PRO A 133 40.01 41.67 -6.97
N TYR A 134 40.47 42.92 -6.89
CA TYR A 134 41.83 43.22 -6.45
C TYR A 134 41.98 42.94 -4.95
N GLN A 135 42.91 42.07 -4.58
CA GLN A 135 43.27 41.86 -3.19
C GLN A 135 44.14 43.03 -2.73
N VAL A 136 43.60 43.88 -1.85
CA VAL A 136 44.37 44.94 -1.20
C VAL A 136 45.18 44.29 -0.08
N ILE A 137 46.49 44.17 -0.28
CA ILE A 137 47.43 43.72 0.75
C ILE A 137 47.91 44.98 1.47
N VAL A 138 47.55 45.12 2.75
CA VAL A 138 48.07 46.21 3.60
C VAL A 138 49.39 45.73 4.19
N PRO A 139 50.55 46.33 3.83
CA PRO A 139 51.82 46.01 4.45
C PRO A 139 51.82 46.43 5.92
N ALA A 140 52.41 45.61 6.79
CA ALA A 140 52.30 45.72 8.24
C ALA A 140 53.20 46.80 8.90
N ASP A 141 53.97 47.57 8.12
CA ASP A 141 55.07 48.41 8.67
C ASP A 141 55.03 49.89 8.22
N GLU A 142 53.89 50.55 8.34
CA GLU A 142 53.86 52.02 8.45
C GLU A 142 52.98 52.45 9.64
N TYR A 143 53.54 52.30 10.84
CA TYR A 143 53.30 53.16 12.01
C TYR A 143 54.60 53.37 12.77
#